data_AF-A0A4S0R878-F1
#
_entry.id   AF-A0A4S0R878-F1
#
_cell.length_a   1.000
_cell.length_b   1.000
_cell.length_c   1.000
_cell.angle_alpha   90.00
_cell.angle_beta   90.00
_cell.angle_gamma   90.00
#
_symmetry.space_group_name_H-M   'P 1'
#
loop_
_entity.id
_entity.type
_entity.pdbx_description
1 polymer ?
#
loop_
_entity_poly.entity_id
_entity_poly.type
_entity_poly.pdbx_seq_one_letter_code
_entity_poly.pdbx_strand_id
1 'polypeptide(L)'
;MIGKREILDTASRVGLNPSVVEKDYALGWALAGIFAHPELADNWVFKGGTCLKKCFFETYRFSEDLDFTLLDPAHLDQAFLKRVFG
;
A
#
# COMPACT_ATOMS: atom_id res chain seq x y z
N MET A 1 -0.87 -12.82 -9.57
CA MET A 1 -0.59 -13.01 -8.13
C MET A 1 0.80 -13.59 -7.97
N ILE A 2 1.56 -13.13 -6.97
CA ILE A 2 2.89 -13.64 -6.65
C ILE A 2 2.82 -15.11 -6.22
N GLY A 3 3.72 -15.95 -6.74
CA GLY A 3 3.75 -17.37 -6.41
C GLY A 3 4.47 -17.66 -5.09
N LYS A 4 4.09 -18.73 -4.38
CA LYS A 4 4.75 -19.13 -3.10
C LYS A 4 6.28 -19.23 -3.23
N ARG A 5 6.78 -19.80 -4.33
CA ARG A 5 8.21 -19.92 -4.59
C ARG A 5 8.88 -18.55 -4.66
N GLU A 6 8.27 -17.61 -5.37
CA GLU A 6 8.78 -16.24 -5.53
C GLU A 6 8.79 -15.47 -4.20
N ILE A 7 7.78 -15.68 -3.33
CA ILE A 7 7.77 -15.15 -1.97
C ILE A 7 8.97 -15.69 -1.18
N LEU A 8 9.19 -17.01 -1.18
CA LEU A 8 10.28 -17.65 -0.43
C LEU A 8 11.66 -17.22 -0.95
N ASP A 9 11.84 -17.17 -2.27
CA ASP A 9 13.10 -16.77 -2.91
C ASP A 9 13.41 -15.29 -2.58
N THR A 10 12.39 -14.42 -2.64
CA THR A 10 12.54 -13.01 -2.28
C THR A 10 12.87 -12.85 -0.81
N ALA A 11 12.11 -13.51 0.07
CA ALA A 11 12.31 -13.47 1.53
C ALA A 11 13.73 -13.89 1.92
N SER A 12 14.26 -14.96 1.31
CA SER A 12 15.64 -15.38 1.50
C SER A 12 16.64 -14.33 1.02
N ARG A 13 16.45 -13.76 -0.18
CA ARG A 13 17.35 -12.74 -0.74
C ARG A 13 17.40 -11.46 0.10
N VAL A 14 16.28 -11.02 0.65
CA VAL A 14 16.20 -9.77 1.43
C VAL A 14 16.32 -9.98 2.94
N GLY A 15 16.46 -11.22 3.40
CA GLY A 15 16.63 -11.55 4.82
C GLY A 15 15.38 -11.28 5.68
N LEU A 16 14.18 -11.51 5.12
CA LEU A 16 12.90 -11.24 5.80
C LEU A 16 12.06 -12.50 5.98
N ASN A 17 11.07 -12.41 6.85
CA ASN A 17 10.04 -13.43 6.93
C ASN A 17 9.19 -13.44 5.64
N PRO A 18 8.87 -14.61 5.05
CA PRO A 18 7.96 -14.72 3.91
C PRO A 18 6.64 -13.95 4.06
N SER A 19 6.06 -13.91 5.27
CA SER A 19 4.82 -13.16 5.52
C SER A 19 4.97 -11.66 5.33
N VAL A 20 6.15 -11.09 5.62
CA VAL A 20 6.44 -9.67 5.41
C VAL A 20 6.49 -9.36 3.92
N VAL A 21 7.11 -10.23 3.12
CA VAL A 21 7.17 -10.10 1.66
C VAL A 21 5.78 -10.19 1.04
N GLU A 22 4.98 -11.17 1.47
CA GLU A 22 3.60 -11.35 1.01
C GLU A 22 2.74 -10.11 1.31
N LYS A 23 2.82 -9.59 2.54
CA LYS A 23 2.09 -8.38 2.92
C LYS A 23 2.57 -7.16 2.15
N ASP A 24 3.88 -6.93 2.02
CA ASP A 24 4.40 -5.78 1.28
C ASP A 24 3.98 -5.79 -0.20
N TYR A 25 3.91 -6.99 -0.80
CA TYR A 25 3.37 -7.20 -2.14
C TYR A 25 1.88 -6.84 -2.21
N ALA A 26 1.07 -7.31 -1.27
CA ALA A 26 -0.35 -7.00 -1.20
C ALA A 26 -0.61 -5.48 -1.03
N LEU A 27 0.19 -4.80 -0.20
CA LEU A 27 0.12 -3.34 -0.04
C LEU A 27 0.45 -2.60 -1.34
N GLY A 28 1.40 -3.11 -2.13
CA GLY A 28 1.69 -2.57 -3.46
C GLY A 28 0.48 -2.60 -4.38
N TRP A 29 -0.29 -3.69 -4.38
CA TRP A 29 -1.54 -3.80 -5.13
C TRP A 29 -2.64 -2.89 -4.60
N ALA A 30 -2.78 -2.77 -3.27
CA ALA A 30 -3.74 -1.84 -2.69
C ALA A 30 -3.44 -0.38 -3.11
N LEU A 31 -2.17 0.04 -3.03
CA LEU A 31 -1.74 1.35 -3.51
C LEU A 31 -2.01 1.53 -5.00
N ALA A 32 -1.68 0.53 -5.82
CA ALA A 32 -1.95 0.58 -7.26
C ALA A 32 -3.46 0.74 -7.55
N GLY A 33 -4.33 0.03 -6.82
CA GLY A 33 -5.78 0.16 -6.93
C GLY A 33 -6.29 1.54 -6.54
N ILE A 34 -5.82 2.10 -5.42
CA ILE A 34 -6.19 3.45 -4.96
C ILE A 34 -5.81 4.49 -6.02
N PHE A 35 -4.58 4.45 -6.53
CA PHE A 35 -4.11 5.43 -7.53
C PHE A 35 -4.60 5.15 -8.96
N ALA A 36 -5.21 4.00 -9.22
CA ALA A 36 -5.94 3.74 -10.47
C ALA A 36 -7.41 4.23 -10.42
N HIS A 37 -7.95 4.53 -9.24
CA HIS A 37 -9.33 4.97 -9.09
C HIS A 37 -9.44 6.49 -9.34
N PRO A 38 -10.26 6.94 -10.31
CA PRO A 38 -10.29 8.33 -10.76
C PRO A 38 -10.67 9.33 -9.66
N GLU A 39 -11.56 8.94 -8.73
CA GLU A 39 -11.96 9.82 -7.62
C GLU A 39 -10.94 9.87 -6.48
N LEU A 40 -10.06 8.86 -6.35
CA LEU A 40 -9.11 8.77 -5.24
C LEU A 40 -7.73 9.31 -5.63
N ALA A 41 -7.27 9.04 -6.85
CA ALA A 41 -5.90 9.29 -7.31
C ALA A 41 -5.40 10.72 -7.02
N ASP A 42 -6.24 11.72 -7.30
CA ASP A 42 -5.86 13.14 -7.13
C ASP A 42 -6.20 13.69 -5.73
N ASN A 43 -7.00 12.97 -4.93
CA ASN A 43 -7.49 13.46 -3.65
C ASN A 43 -6.86 12.75 -2.43
N TRP A 44 -6.17 11.63 -2.62
CA TRP A 44 -5.59 10.82 -1.55
C TRP A 44 -4.06 10.86 -1.61
N VAL A 45 -3.44 11.72 -0.79
CA VAL A 45 -1.98 11.89 -0.76
C VAL A 45 -1.37 10.86 0.18
N PHE A 46 -0.56 9.94 -0.37
CA PHE A 46 0.10 8.89 0.40
C PHE A 46 1.23 9.44 1.29
N LYS A 47 1.26 9.04 2.55
CA LYS A 47 2.20 9.53 3.57
C LYS A 47 2.56 8.44 4.59
N GLY A 48 3.25 8.84 5.66
CA GLY A 48 3.59 7.97 6.77
C GLY A 48 4.80 7.06 6.50
N GLY A 49 5.01 6.08 7.37
CA GLY A 49 6.21 5.23 7.35
C GLY A 49 6.29 4.33 6.11
N THR A 50 5.15 3.84 5.63
CA THR A 50 5.10 2.98 4.44
C THR A 50 5.40 3.77 3.16
N CYS A 51 4.98 5.04 3.08
CA CYS A 51 5.35 5.95 1.99
C CYS A 51 6.86 6.21 1.97
N LEU A 52 7.46 6.49 3.14
CA LEU A 52 8.91 6.68 3.24
C LEU A 52 9.68 5.46 2.72
N LYS A 53 9.25 4.25 3.08
CA LYS A 53 9.86 3.02 2.58
C LYS A 53 9.71 2.85 1.07
N LYS A 54 8.48 2.94 0.55
CA LYS A 54 8.16 2.59 -0.84
C LYS A 54 8.63 3.65 -1.85
N CYS A 55 8.70 4.91 -1.45
CA CYS A 55 8.97 6.02 -2.37
C CYS A 55 10.37 6.64 -2.20
N PHE A 56 11.03 6.46 -1.04
CA PHE A 56 12.27 7.19 -0.73
C PHE A 56 13.41 6.32 -0.20
N PHE A 57 13.13 5.30 0.62
CA PHE A 57 14.16 4.57 1.37
C PHE A 57 13.92 3.06 1.36
N GLU A 58 14.59 2.33 0.47
CA GLU A 58 14.47 0.87 0.34
C GLU A 58 14.80 0.11 1.63
N THR A 59 15.75 0.62 2.42
CA THR A 59 16.23 0.01 3.66
C THR A 59 15.41 0.41 4.90
N TYR A 60 14.33 1.16 4.74
CA TYR A 60 13.48 1.59 5.86
C TYR A 60 12.65 0.43 6.42
N ARG A 61 12.21 0.56 7.67
CA ARG A 61 11.44 -0.48 8.38
C ARG A 61 10.17 -0.85 7.62
N PHE A 62 9.77 -2.12 7.70
CA PHE A 62 8.48 -2.58 7.20
C PHE A 62 7.35 -2.10 8.12
N SER A 63 6.20 -1.84 7.51
CA SER A 63 4.97 -1.42 8.18
C SER A 63 3.80 -1.91 7.34
N GLU A 64 2.67 -2.21 7.99
CA GLU A 64 1.48 -2.75 7.32
C GLU A 64 0.43 -1.66 7.01
N ASP A 65 0.48 -0.54 7.73
CA ASP A 65 -0.48 0.54 7.59
C ASP A 65 -0.24 1.38 6.32
N LEU A 66 -1.32 1.85 5.69
CA LEU A 66 -1.27 2.84 4.62
C LEU A 66 -1.92 4.13 5.11
N ASP A 67 -1.10 5.18 5.27
CA ASP A 67 -1.54 6.48 5.76
C ASP A 67 -1.78 7.44 4.59
N PHE A 68 -2.90 8.15 4.62
CA PHE A 68 -3.24 9.15 3.60
C PHE A 68 -3.66 10.47 4.24
N THR A 69 -3.36 11.58 3.56
CA THR A 69 -4.02 12.87 3.79
C THR A 69 -4.98 13.13 2.63
N LEU A 70 -6.24 13.40 2.98
CA LEU A 70 -7.28 13.69 1.99
C LEU A 70 -7.29 15.19 1.68
N LEU A 71 -7.31 15.53 0.40
CA LEU A 71 -7.40 16.92 -0.07
C LEU A 71 -8.85 17.41 -0.12
N ASP A 72 -9.79 16.50 -0.36
CA ASP A 72 -11.23 16.76 -0.27
C ASP A 72 -11.81 16.14 1.02
N PRO A 73 -12.21 16.97 2.01
CA PRO A 73 -12.87 16.50 3.23
C PRO A 73 -14.18 15.75 2.97
N ALA A 74 -14.85 15.93 1.82
CA ALA A 74 -16.06 15.20 1.48
C ALA A 74 -15.82 13.69 1.34
N HIS A 75 -14.57 13.26 1.17
CA HIS A 75 -14.19 11.85 1.15
C HIS A 75 -14.13 11.22 2.55
N LEU A 76 -14.20 12.01 3.63
CA LEU A 76 -14.40 11.53 5.01
C LEU A 76 -15.87 11.18 5.28
N ASP A 77 -16.48 10.45 4.35
CA ASP A 77 -17.87 10.04 4.41
C ASP A 77 -18.02 8.54 4.19
N GLN A 78 -18.87 7.89 4.99
CA GLN A 78 -19.03 6.45 4.94
C GLN A 78 -19.67 5.97 3.64
N ALA A 79 -20.62 6.72 3.08
CA ALA A 79 -21.29 6.33 1.83
C ALA A 79 -20.33 6.47 0.64
N PHE A 80 -19.52 7.52 0.62
CA PHE A 80 -18.42 7.67 -0.33
C PHE A 80 -17.47 6.47 -0.27
N LEU A 81 -16.94 6.14 0.91
CA LEU A 81 -15.99 5.04 1.09
C LEU A 81 -16.55 3.69 0.66
N LYS A 82 -17.81 3.39 1.01
CA LYS A 82 -18.48 2.15 0.57
C LYS A 82 -18.64 2.06 -0.94
N ARG A 83 -18.81 3.20 -1.63
CA ARG A 83 -18.97 3.23 -3.08
C ARG A 83 -17.65 3.05 -3.83
N VAL A 84 -16.56 3.60 -3.31
CA VAL A 84 -15.24 3.54 -3.96
C VAL A 84 -14.46 2.26 -3.66
N PHE A 85 -14.77 1.57 -2.55
CA PHE A 85 -14.13 0.32 -2.14
C PHE A 85 -15.04 -0.93 -2.22
N GLY A 86 -16.35 -0.73 -2.43
CA GLY A 86 -17.35 -1.81 -2.45
C GLY A 86 -17.58 -2.44 -3.81
#